data_AF-A0A2G6LMV3-F1
#
_entry.id   AF-A0A2G6LMV3-F1
#
_cell.length_a   1.000
_cell.length_b   1.000
_cell.length_c   1.000
_cell.angle_alpha   90.00
_cell.angle_beta   90.00
_cell.angle_gamma   90.00
#
_symmetry.space_group_name_H-M   'P 1'
#
loop_
_entity.id
_entity.type
_entity.pdbx_description
1 polymer ?
#
loop_
_entity_poly.entity_id
_entity_poly.type
_entity_poly.pdbx_seq_one_letter_code
_entity_poly.pdbx_strand_id
1 'polypeptide(L)'
;MITPIAPHNLNARPLIIPDSTVITLKVISREKQSMLSLDSRTTTINCNEKITIKKSNFTIKTIQLSEHTFFKTLRNKLLWGEDRRN
;
A
#
# COMPACT_ATOMS: atom_id res chain seq x y z
N MET A 1 -1.00 2.89 5.82
CA MET A 1 -2.09 1.88 5.88
C MET A 1 -1.46 0.50 5.70
N ILE A 2 -1.88 -0.49 6.48
CA ILE A 2 -1.48 -1.88 6.33
C ILE A 2 -2.76 -2.67 6.05
N THR A 3 -2.82 -3.34 4.90
CA THR A 3 -4.00 -4.11 4.50
C THR A 3 -3.58 -5.56 4.24
N PRO A 4 -4.11 -6.53 4.99
CA PRO A 4 -3.85 -7.94 4.70
C PRO A 4 -4.54 -8.34 3.40
N ILE A 5 -3.86 -9.14 2.58
CA ILE A 5 -4.42 -9.70 1.34
C ILE A 5 -4.85 -11.14 1.63
N ALA A 6 -6.13 -11.44 1.37
CA ALA A 6 -6.74 -12.75 1.59
C ALA A 6 -6.36 -13.42 2.94
N PRO A 7 -6.53 -12.73 4.08
CA PRO A 7 -6.15 -13.31 5.37
C PRO A 7 -7.03 -14.51 5.73
N HIS A 8 -6.42 -15.57 6.26
CA HIS A 8 -7.15 -16.72 6.81
C HIS A 8 -7.83 -16.42 8.17
N ASN A 9 -7.66 -15.20 8.70
CA ASN A 9 -8.29 -14.74 9.93
C ASN A 9 -9.46 -13.79 9.60
N LEU A 10 -10.68 -14.15 10.02
CA LEU A 10 -11.91 -13.39 9.77
C LEU A 10 -11.91 -11.97 10.37
N ASN A 11 -11.09 -11.72 11.38
CA ASN A 11 -10.98 -10.44 12.08
C ASN A 11 -9.83 -9.57 11.58
N ALA A 12 -9.07 -10.03 10.58
CA ALA A 12 -8.04 -9.21 9.96
C ALA A 12 -8.69 -8.02 9.23
N ARG A 13 -8.30 -6.79 9.61
CA ARG A 13 -8.83 -5.53 9.07
C ARG A 13 -7.68 -4.61 8.66
N PRO A 14 -7.90 -3.70 7.69
CA PRO A 14 -6.95 -2.64 7.39
C PRO A 14 -6.64 -1.80 8.63
N LEU A 15 -5.37 -1.43 8.82
CA LEU A 15 -4.90 -0.58 9.92
C LEU A 15 -4.33 0.74 9.38
N ILE A 16 -4.78 1.85 9.95
CA ILE A 16 -4.19 3.17 9.72
C ILE A 16 -3.26 3.50 10.90
N ILE A 17 -2.02 3.86 10.59
CA ILE A 17 -0.99 4.19 11.58
C ILE A 17 -0.35 5.53 11.21
N PRO A 18 0.24 6.26 12.18
CA PRO A 18 1.03 7.46 11.90
C PRO A 18 2.19 7.15 10.95
N ASP A 19 2.54 8.11 10.10
CA ASP A 19 3.63 7.97 9.12
C ASP A 19 5.03 7.99 9.77
N SER A 20 5.14 8.49 11.00
CA SER A 20 6.33 8.42 11.85
C SER A 20 6.63 7.01 12.39
N THR A 21 5.69 6.06 12.23
CA THR A 21 5.84 4.70 12.72
C THR A 21 6.88 3.93 11.90
N VAL A 22 7.80 3.25 12.58
CA VAL A 22 8.71 2.28 11.96
C VAL A 22 8.09 0.88 12.06
N ILE A 23 7.81 0.26 10.92
CA ILE A 23 7.26 -1.10 10.85
C ILE A 23 8.40 -2.08 10.62
N THR A 24 8.43 -3.17 11.39
CA THR A 24 9.31 -4.32 11.11
C THR A 24 8.48 -5.55 10.80
N LEU A 25 8.71 -6.15 9.64
CA LEU A 25 8.05 -7.36 9.17
C LEU A 25 9.07 -8.51 9.13
N LYS A 26 8.60 -9.73 9.38
CA LYS A 26 9.36 -10.96 9.19
C LYS A 26 8.45 -11.97 8.53
N VAL A 27 8.90 -12.55 7.42
CA VAL A 27 8.17 -13.62 6.74
C VAL A 27 8.56 -14.95 7.37
N ILE A 28 7.56 -15.67 7.88
CA ILE A 28 7.73 -17.03 8.43
C ILE A 28 7.05 -17.98 7.45
N SER A 29 7.84 -18.82 6.81
CA SER A 29 7.36 -19.82 5.85
C SER A 29 8.24 -21.06 5.91
N ARG A 30 7.72 -22.18 5.40
CA ARG A 30 8.53 -23.38 5.12
C ARG A 30 9.43 -23.18 3.90
N GLU A 31 9.04 -22.28 3.00
CA GLU A 31 9.84 -21.88 1.86
C GLU A 31 11.07 -21.07 2.30
N LYS A 32 12.18 -21.20 1.58
CA LYS A 32 13.41 -20.47 1.88
C LYS A 32 13.33 -18.99 1.49
N GLN A 33 12.50 -18.67 0.50
CA GLN A 33 12.44 -17.34 -0.10
C GLN A 33 11.00 -16.88 -0.28
N SER A 34 10.83 -15.56 -0.28
CA SER A 34 9.58 -14.87 -0.56
C SER A 34 9.84 -13.70 -1.50
N MET A 35 8.76 -13.09 -1.99
CA MET A 35 8.82 -12.02 -2.98
C MET A 35 8.30 -10.71 -2.37
N LEU A 36 9.08 -9.66 -2.51
CA LEU A 36 8.71 -8.30 -2.12
C LEU A 36 8.53 -7.45 -3.38
N SER A 37 7.39 -6.78 -3.50
CA SER A 37 7.11 -5.84 -4.59
C SER A 37 7.02 -4.40 -4.08
N LEU A 38 7.67 -3.47 -4.80
CA LEU A 38 7.83 -2.06 -4.47
C LEU A 38 7.67 -1.25 -5.77
N ASP A 39 6.52 -0.59 -5.97
CA ASP A 39 6.25 0.32 -7.10
C ASP A 39 6.77 -0.22 -8.45
N SER A 40 6.21 -1.35 -8.89
CA SER A 40 6.57 -2.10 -10.12
C SER A 40 7.94 -2.78 -10.16
N ARG A 41 8.73 -2.68 -9.08
CA ARG A 41 9.97 -3.45 -8.89
C ARG A 41 9.68 -4.65 -8.00
N THR A 42 10.39 -5.74 -8.25
CA THR A 42 10.26 -6.97 -7.47
C THR A 42 11.62 -7.48 -7.07
N THR A 43 11.75 -7.98 -5.85
CA THR A 43 12.97 -8.59 -5.34
C THR A 43 12.64 -9.84 -4.52
N THR A 44 13.56 -10.80 -4.53
CA THR A 44 13.48 -12.01 -3.72
C THR A 44 14.17 -11.75 -2.38
N ILE A 45 13.50 -12.11 -1.30
CA ILE A 45 14.00 -11.99 0.07
C ILE A 45 14.06 -13.37 0.72
N ASN A 46 14.98 -13.59 1.67
CA ASN A 46 14.97 -14.84 2.40
C ASN A 46 13.89 -14.80 3.48
N CYS A 47 13.18 -15.91 3.64
CA CYS A 47 12.32 -16.09 4.80
C CYS A 47 13.17 -16.02 6.07
N ASN A 48 12.59 -15.47 7.13
CA ASN A 48 13.23 -15.09 8.39
C ASN A 48 14.09 -13.81 8.42
N GLU A 49 14.34 -13.16 7.29
CA GLU A 49 14.94 -11.82 7.30
C GLU A 49 13.94 -10.77 7.82
N LYS A 50 14.47 -9.70 8.43
CA LYS A 50 13.68 -8.57 8.90
C LYS A 50 13.61 -7.52 7.81
N ILE A 51 12.40 -7.08 7.49
CA ILE A 51 12.12 -5.99 6.56
C ILE A 51 11.68 -4.80 7.40
N THR A 52 12.37 -3.67 7.27
CA THR A 52 12.00 -2.43 7.98
C THR A 52 11.45 -1.40 7.01
N ILE A 53 10.25 -0.90 7.29
CA ILE A 53 9.55 0.11 6.51
C ILE A 53 9.41 1.36 7.36
N LYS A 54 9.85 2.51 6.84
CA LYS A 54 9.71 3.82 7.47
C LYS A 54 9.50 4.89 6.41
N LYS A 55 8.93 6.03 6.80
CA LYS A 55 8.88 7.20 5.94
C LYS A 55 10.29 7.62 5.52
N SER A 56 10.47 7.89 4.23
CA SER A 56 11.73 8.39 3.69
C SER A 56 11.93 9.87 4.03
N ASN A 57 13.19 10.28 4.18
CA ASN A 57 13.55 11.70 4.26
C ASN A 57 13.44 12.40 2.89
N PHE A 58 13.37 11.61 1.81
CA PHE A 58 13.15 12.10 0.46
C PHE A 58 11.66 12.24 0.16
N THR A 59 11.28 13.33 -0.51
CA THR A 59 9.93 13.58 -0.99
C THR A 59 9.93 13.86 -2.49
N ILE A 60 8.88 13.41 -3.17
CA ILE A 60 8.64 13.72 -4.58
C ILE A 60 7.83 15.02 -4.63
N LYS A 61 8.35 16.03 -5.34
CA LYS A 61 7.60 17.26 -5.60
C LYS A 61 6.66 17.03 -6.78
N THR A 62 5.40 17.38 -6.60
CA THR A 62 4.36 17.30 -7.64
C THR A 62 3.78 18.68 -7.91
N ILE A 63 3.27 18.90 -9.12
CA ILE A 63 2.55 20.12 -9.50
C ILE A 63 1.06 19.78 -9.54
N GLN A 64 0.24 20.54 -8.81
CA GLN A 64 -1.20 20.42 -8.84
C GLN A 64 -1.79 21.48 -9.78
N LEU A 65 -2.42 21.05 -10.86
CA LEU A 65 -3.19 21.93 -11.74
C LEU A 65 -4.52 22.29 -11.06
N SER A 66 -4.93 23.56 -11.13
CA SER A 66 -6.11 24.11 -10.44
C SER A 66 -7.40 23.33 -10.74
N GLU A 67 -7.58 22.89 -11.97
CA GLU A 67 -8.78 22.17 -12.43
C GLU A 67 -8.84 20.69 -12.01
N HIS A 68 -7.77 20.19 -11.41
CA HIS A 68 -7.64 18.82 -10.94
C HIS A 68 -7.66 18.83 -9.42
N THR A 69 -8.60 18.12 -8.81
CA THR A 69 -8.63 17.91 -7.36
C THR A 69 -8.67 16.42 -7.08
N PHE A 70 -8.17 16.00 -5.92
CA PHE A 70 -8.19 14.61 -5.51
C PHE A 70 -9.58 13.97 -5.66
N PHE A 71 -10.64 14.63 -5.17
CA PHE A 71 -12.01 14.12 -5.23
C PHE A 71 -12.58 14.08 -6.65
N LYS A 72 -12.29 15.08 -7.50
CA LYS A 72 -12.71 15.07 -8.91
C LYS A 72 -12.05 13.90 -9.65
N THR A 73 -10.75 13.69 -9.44
CA THR A 73 -10.03 12.54 -10.00
C THR A 73 -10.58 11.21 -9.50
N LEU A 74 -10.87 11.10 -8.21
CA LEU A 74 -11.39 9.88 -7.60
C LEU A 74 -12.77 9.49 -8.17
N ARG A 75 -13.71 10.45 -8.27
CA ARG A 75 -15.03 10.23 -8.86
C ARG A 75 -14.93 9.76 -10.30
N ASN A 76 -14.16 10.46 -11.13
CA ASN A 76 -14.03 10.12 -12.54
C ASN A 76 -13.37 8.75 -12.75
N LYS A 77 -12.31 8.42 -11.99
CA LYS A 77 -11.59 7.16 -12.18
C LYS A 77 -12.33 5.93 -11.66
N LEU A 78 -13.10 6.08 -10.59
CA LEU A 78 -13.85 4.98 -9.99
C LEU A 78 -15.33 4.95 -10.43
N LEU A 79 -15.74 5.88 -11.32
CA LEU A 79 -17.14 6.11 -11.69
C LEU A 79 -18.03 6.29 -10.44
N TRP A 80 -17.48 6.95 -9.43
CA TRP A 80 -18.07 6.93 -8.10
C TRP A 80 -19.19 7.96 -7.99
N GLY A 81 -20.42 7.46 -7.88
CA GLY A 81 -21.63 8.29 -7.86
C GLY A 81 -22.21 8.58 -9.24
N GLU A 82 -21.64 8.00 -10.31
CA GLU A 82 -22.24 8.00 -11.64
C GLU A 82 -23.41 7.01 -11.66
N ASP A 83 -24.62 7.51 -11.92
CA ASP A 83 -25.78 6.66 -12.16
C ASP A 83 -25.90 6.40 -13.67
N ARG A 84 -25.68 5.14 -14.07
CA ARG A 84 -25.77 4.69 -15.48
C ARG A 84 -27.22 4.51 -15.98
N ARG A 85 -28.22 4.93 -15.21
CA ARG A 85 -29.65 4.75 -15.54
C ARG A 85 -30.28 5.94 -16.28
N ASN A 86 -29.49 6.96 -16.64
CA ASN A 86 -29.86 8.04 -17.58
C ASN A 86 -28.92 8.01 -18.79
#